data_AF-A0A5Q4YZ12-F1
#
_entry.id   AF-A0A5Q4YZ12-F1
#
_cell.length_a   1.000
_cell.length_b   1.000
_cell.length_c   1.000
_cell.angle_alpha   90.00
_cell.angle_beta   90.00
_cell.angle_gamma   90.00
#
_symmetry.space_group_name_H-M   'P 1'
#
loop_
_entity.id
_entity.type
_entity.pdbx_description
1 polymer ?
#
loop_
_entity_poly.entity_id
_entity_poly.type
_entity_poly.pdbx_seq_one_letter_code
_entity_poly.pdbx_strand_id
1 'polypeptide(L)'
;MNTKKLLISLFIGLSLTACSSTETIQKPIEPIPSSEICCNDFAQFPWIPLETNEDININLNTDSPIGKFSDGNSYFNAFKLSERSEKVQINLSSLMINDSVVAPKLITLDEKFNIISTTTLDQFNIKASDAFTRTQFKLKFNLNASKTPYFIIYSSDAYLGQSIKVKHPARVRAEELGEIMPMVTDPTYTYERFGKLNLSIKTISLRAYKAQIEKETVAIKKAQPETKNFYNNAIIEAVNNNDIPKALSLLEEAKKLNIKDAESVFIKALEENKK
;
A
#
# COMPACT_ATOMS: atom_id res chain seq x y z
N MET A 1 1.65 -67.02 -70.67
CA MET A 1 0.89 -67.52 -69.51
C MET A 1 1.73 -67.24 -68.26
N ASN A 2 1.18 -66.42 -67.35
CA ASN A 2 1.41 -66.31 -65.90
C ASN A 2 2.52 -67.16 -65.27
N THR A 3 3.29 -66.77 -64.25
CA THR A 3 3.32 -65.65 -63.29
C THR A 3 4.57 -65.89 -62.42
N LYS A 4 5.16 -64.85 -61.82
CA LYS A 4 5.35 -64.68 -60.36
C LYS A 4 6.45 -63.63 -60.09
N LYS A 5 6.05 -62.63 -59.30
CA LYS A 5 6.88 -61.57 -58.70
C LYS A 5 7.51 -62.08 -57.40
N LEU A 6 8.69 -61.58 -57.04
CA LEU A 6 9.25 -61.43 -55.68
C LEU A 6 10.62 -60.71 -55.83
N LEU A 7 10.81 -59.39 -55.68
CA LEU A 7 10.80 -58.45 -54.53
C LEU A 7 11.92 -58.64 -53.48
N ILE A 8 12.52 -57.50 -53.07
CA ILE A 8 13.32 -57.18 -51.84
C ILE A 8 14.86 -57.21 -52.06
N SER A 9 15.69 -56.23 -51.69
CA SER A 9 15.54 -54.88 -51.12
C SER A 9 16.93 -54.23 -51.15
N LEU A 10 17.04 -53.00 -51.68
CA LEU A 10 18.19 -52.12 -51.48
C LEU A 10 17.68 -50.94 -50.64
N PHE A 11 17.76 -51.05 -49.32
CA PHE A 11 17.44 -49.95 -48.41
C PHE A 11 18.73 -49.32 -47.89
N ILE A 12 18.99 -48.13 -48.42
CA ILE A 12 20.03 -47.20 -48.03
C ILE A 12 19.71 -46.73 -46.60
N GLY A 13 20.61 -47.01 -45.67
CA GLY A 13 20.54 -46.47 -44.31
C GLY A 13 20.89 -44.99 -44.30
N LEU A 14 19.88 -44.12 -44.36
CA LEU A 14 20.02 -42.74 -43.90
C LEU A 14 19.86 -42.72 -42.38
N SER A 15 20.97 -42.55 -41.68
CA SER A 15 21.00 -42.16 -40.27
C SER A 15 20.48 -40.73 -40.12
N LEU A 16 19.18 -40.58 -39.85
CA LEU A 16 18.64 -39.33 -39.31
C LEU A 16 19.00 -39.25 -37.82
N THR A 17 20.09 -38.56 -37.51
CA THR A 17 20.33 -38.02 -36.17
C THR A 17 19.39 -36.85 -35.96
N ALA A 18 18.18 -37.12 -35.47
CA ALA A 18 17.30 -36.10 -34.94
C ALA A 18 17.87 -35.65 -33.58
N CYS A 19 18.52 -34.49 -33.55
CA CYS A 19 18.76 -33.79 -32.29
C CYS A 19 17.41 -33.34 -31.76
N SER A 20 16.83 -34.11 -30.83
CA SER A 20 15.71 -33.64 -30.02
C SER A 20 16.27 -32.67 -28.99
N SER A 21 16.41 -31.40 -29.39
CA SER A 21 16.43 -30.31 -28.43
C SER A 21 15.02 -30.19 -27.88
N THR A 22 14.78 -30.72 -26.69
CA THR A 22 13.61 -30.33 -25.89
C THR A 22 13.76 -28.85 -25.58
N GLU A 23 13.15 -28.01 -26.42
CA GLU A 23 12.90 -26.62 -26.08
C GLU A 23 12.00 -26.61 -24.84
N THR A 24 12.59 -26.37 -23.68
CA THR A 24 11.82 -25.84 -22.56
C THR A 24 11.24 -24.52 -23.06
N ILE A 25 9.94 -24.49 -23.36
CA ILE A 25 9.22 -23.25 -23.67
C ILE A 25 9.23 -22.41 -22.38
N GLN A 26 10.34 -21.71 -22.15
CA GLN A 26 10.36 -20.58 -21.24
C GLN A 26 9.56 -19.49 -21.96
N LYS A 27 8.29 -19.37 -21.58
CA LYS A 27 7.43 -18.28 -22.03
C LYS A 27 8.21 -16.96 -21.83
N PRO A 28 8.55 -16.21 -22.89
CA PRO A 28 9.34 -15.01 -22.74
C PRO A 28 8.62 -14.05 -21.79
N ILE A 29 9.34 -13.61 -20.76
CA ILE A 29 8.83 -12.64 -19.78
C ILE A 29 8.81 -11.30 -20.50
N GLU A 30 7.64 -10.88 -20.97
CA GLU A 30 7.49 -9.58 -21.61
C GLU A 30 7.64 -8.48 -20.56
N PRO A 31 8.58 -7.53 -20.74
CA PRO A 31 8.77 -6.42 -19.83
C PRO A 31 7.60 -5.44 -19.94
N ILE A 32 7.14 -4.91 -18.80
CA ILE A 32 6.06 -3.93 -18.79
C ILE A 32 6.60 -2.58 -19.28
N PRO A 33 6.05 -2.01 -20.37
CA PRO A 33 6.54 -0.76 -20.94
C PRO A 33 6.30 0.40 -19.98
N SER A 34 7.23 1.36 -19.95
CA SER A 34 7.14 2.51 -19.04
C SER A 34 5.97 3.45 -19.32
N SER A 35 5.37 3.37 -20.51
CA SER A 35 4.19 4.17 -20.91
C SER A 35 2.91 3.77 -20.18
N GLU A 36 2.86 2.57 -19.61
CA GLU A 36 1.67 2.05 -18.92
C GLU A 36 1.70 2.31 -17.40
N ILE A 37 2.79 2.89 -16.90
CA ILE A 37 2.95 3.22 -15.47
C ILE A 37 1.93 4.29 -15.09
N CYS A 38 1.06 3.97 -14.12
CA CYS A 38 0.01 4.89 -13.70
C CYS A 38 0.53 6.00 -12.77
N CYS A 39 1.60 5.74 -12.01
CA CYS A 39 2.10 6.62 -10.96
C CYS A 39 3.63 6.62 -10.91
N ASN A 40 4.24 7.81 -10.91
CA ASN A 40 5.70 7.97 -10.81
C ASN A 40 6.19 8.06 -9.36
N ASP A 41 5.30 8.41 -8.43
CA ASP A 41 5.59 8.61 -7.02
C ASP A 41 4.55 7.88 -6.14
N PHE A 42 4.98 7.41 -4.97
CA PHE A 42 4.10 6.68 -4.03
C PHE A 42 2.94 7.55 -3.51
N ALA A 43 3.08 8.88 -3.45
CA ALA A 43 2.00 9.77 -3.08
C ALA A 43 0.82 9.74 -4.06
N GLN A 44 1.03 9.30 -5.30
CA GLN A 44 0.00 9.21 -6.34
C GLN A 44 -0.72 7.86 -6.35
N PHE A 45 -0.28 6.89 -5.55
CA PHE A 45 -0.81 5.53 -5.59
C PHE A 45 -2.28 5.51 -5.14
N PRO A 46 -3.11 4.61 -5.70
CA PRO A 46 -4.50 4.45 -5.28
C PRO A 46 -4.58 3.69 -3.95
N TRP A 47 -4.45 4.42 -2.84
CA TRP A 47 -4.45 3.88 -1.48
C TRP A 47 -5.84 3.37 -1.06
N ILE A 48 -5.97 2.06 -0.86
CA ILE A 48 -7.18 1.42 -0.35
C ILE A 48 -7.15 1.49 1.20
N PRO A 49 -8.09 2.22 1.84
CA PRO A 49 -8.15 2.25 3.30
C PRO A 49 -8.62 0.89 3.85
N LEU A 50 -8.03 0.48 4.97
CA LEU A 50 -8.32 -0.78 5.65
C LEU A 50 -8.96 -0.56 7.01
N GLU A 51 -9.80 -1.49 7.40
CA GLU A 51 -10.39 -1.57 8.73
C GLU A 51 -9.40 -2.11 9.78
N THR A 52 -9.76 -1.99 11.05
CA THR A 52 -8.90 -2.45 12.16
C THR A 52 -8.66 -3.96 12.14
N ASN A 53 -9.65 -4.74 11.72
CA ASN A 53 -9.52 -6.17 11.49
C ASN A 53 -10.25 -6.51 10.20
N GLU A 54 -9.54 -7.02 9.21
CA GLU A 54 -10.08 -7.22 7.87
C GLU A 54 -9.40 -8.40 7.18
N ASP A 55 -10.18 -9.21 6.48
CA ASP A 55 -9.72 -10.33 5.67
C ASP A 55 -10.16 -10.10 4.22
N ILE A 56 -9.18 -9.98 3.31
CA ILE A 56 -9.39 -9.55 1.93
C ILE A 56 -8.74 -10.55 0.96
N ASN A 57 -9.46 -10.89 -0.10
CA ASN A 57 -8.91 -11.58 -1.25
C ASN A 57 -8.46 -10.53 -2.29
N ILE A 58 -7.17 -10.55 -2.63
CA ILE A 58 -6.56 -9.67 -3.61
C ILE A 58 -6.31 -10.48 -4.88
N ASN A 59 -6.78 -9.96 -6.01
CA ASN A 59 -6.46 -10.51 -7.33
C ASN A 59 -5.44 -9.60 -7.99
N LEU A 60 -4.21 -10.08 -8.13
CA LEU A 60 -3.17 -9.37 -8.88
C LEU A 60 -3.33 -9.75 -10.36
N ASN A 61 -3.83 -8.81 -11.16
CA ASN A 61 -4.20 -9.02 -12.56
C ASN A 61 -3.98 -7.74 -13.39
N THR A 62 -4.42 -7.75 -14.64
CA THR A 62 -4.31 -6.62 -15.58
C THR A 62 -5.13 -5.39 -15.18
N ASP A 63 -6.11 -5.53 -14.28
CA ASP A 63 -6.92 -4.41 -13.79
C ASP A 63 -6.22 -3.63 -12.66
N SER A 64 -5.14 -4.19 -12.12
CA SER A 64 -4.33 -3.54 -11.10
C SER A 64 -3.51 -2.40 -11.71
N PRO A 65 -3.25 -1.31 -10.95
CA PRO A 65 -2.34 -0.26 -11.39
C PRO A 65 -0.90 -0.79 -11.57
N ILE A 66 -0.15 -0.16 -12.47
CA ILE A 66 1.27 -0.48 -12.73
C ILE A 66 2.15 0.57 -12.05
N GLY A 67 3.04 0.11 -11.18
CA GLY A 67 3.96 0.93 -10.41
C GLY A 67 5.42 0.65 -10.80
N LYS A 68 6.27 1.64 -10.57
CA LYS A 68 7.72 1.50 -10.74
C LYS A 68 8.39 1.13 -9.41
N PHE A 69 9.10 0.01 -9.38
CA PHE A 69 9.84 -0.47 -8.22
C PHE A 69 11.33 -0.63 -8.52
N SER A 70 12.12 -0.90 -7.48
CA SER A 70 13.58 -1.05 -7.61
C SER A 70 14.01 -2.30 -8.38
N ASP A 71 13.15 -3.31 -8.42
CA ASP A 71 13.37 -4.59 -9.08
C ASP A 71 12.57 -4.76 -10.38
N GLY A 72 11.83 -3.74 -10.83
CA GLY A 72 11.07 -3.77 -12.08
C GLY A 72 9.76 -2.99 -12.00
N ASN A 73 9.08 -2.90 -13.14
CA ASN A 73 7.71 -2.38 -13.19
C ASN A 73 6.77 -3.53 -12.87
N SER A 74 5.80 -3.33 -12.00
CA SER A 74 4.88 -4.41 -11.61
C SER A 74 3.48 -3.91 -11.31
N TYR A 75 2.51 -4.79 -11.51
CA TYR A 75 1.15 -4.62 -11.04
C TYR A 75 1.16 -4.66 -9.51
N PHE A 76 0.37 -3.80 -8.86
CA PHE A 76 0.37 -3.70 -7.41
C PHE A 76 -1.00 -3.40 -6.82
N ASN A 77 -1.12 -3.64 -5.52
CA ASN A 77 -2.18 -3.10 -4.68
C ASN A 77 -1.56 -2.33 -3.51
N ALA A 78 -2.10 -1.15 -3.23
CA ALA A 78 -1.60 -0.23 -2.21
C ALA A 78 -2.66 -0.02 -1.13
N PHE A 79 -2.25 -0.06 0.13
CA PHE A 79 -3.16 -0.07 1.27
C PHE A 79 -2.74 0.93 2.36
N LYS A 80 -3.74 1.53 3.01
CA LYS A 80 -3.58 2.40 4.18
C LYS A 80 -4.19 1.72 5.39
N LEU A 81 -3.39 1.50 6.43
CA LEU A 81 -3.84 0.94 7.71
C LEU A 81 -4.73 1.92 8.47
N SER A 82 -5.63 1.38 9.28
CA SER A 82 -6.51 2.17 10.14
C SER A 82 -5.73 3.07 11.09
N GLU A 83 -6.14 4.35 11.16
CA GLU A 83 -5.57 5.34 12.08
C GLU A 83 -5.85 5.01 13.55
N ARG A 84 -6.81 4.12 13.82
CA ARG A 84 -7.13 3.63 15.17
C ARG A 84 -6.11 2.62 15.68
N SER A 85 -5.36 1.99 14.79
CA SER A 85 -4.46 0.88 15.13
C SER A 85 -3.05 1.41 15.43
N GLU A 86 -2.44 0.95 16.53
CA GLU A 86 -1.04 1.23 16.83
C GLU A 86 -0.16 0.07 16.40
N LYS A 87 -0.38 -1.13 16.96
CA LYS A 87 0.33 -2.34 16.56
C LYS A 87 -0.60 -3.20 15.73
N VAL A 88 -0.13 -3.62 14.57
CA VAL A 88 -0.89 -4.43 13.62
C VAL A 88 -0.09 -5.67 13.26
N GLN A 89 -0.78 -6.79 13.15
CA GLN A 89 -0.28 -8.02 12.55
C GLN A 89 -0.82 -8.12 11.12
N ILE A 90 0.09 -8.24 10.17
CA ILE A 90 -0.24 -8.53 8.78
C ILE A 90 0.07 -10.00 8.51
N ASN A 91 -0.91 -10.73 7.98
CA ASN A 91 -0.70 -12.05 7.39
C ASN A 91 -0.98 -11.95 5.89
N LEU A 92 0.05 -12.14 5.08
CA LEU A 92 -0.05 -12.15 3.62
C LEU A 92 0.18 -13.59 3.14
N SER A 93 -0.74 -14.11 2.33
CA SER A 93 -0.62 -15.42 1.71
C SER A 93 -0.67 -15.32 0.19
N SER A 94 0.21 -16.02 -0.51
CA SER A 94 0.17 -16.15 -1.98
C SER A 94 -0.16 -17.58 -2.36
N LEU A 95 -1.31 -17.78 -3.00
CA LEU A 95 -1.84 -19.11 -3.29
C LEU A 95 -1.14 -19.75 -4.48
N MET A 96 -0.78 -21.03 -4.34
CA MET A 96 -0.26 -21.83 -5.45
C MET A 96 -1.43 -22.52 -6.17
N ILE A 97 -1.70 -22.11 -7.41
CA ILE A 97 -2.87 -22.50 -8.19
C ILE A 97 -2.42 -22.83 -9.62
N ASN A 98 -2.83 -23.99 -10.14
CA ASN A 98 -2.56 -24.43 -11.51
C ASN A 98 -1.07 -24.32 -11.92
N ASP A 99 -0.17 -24.82 -11.06
CA ASP A 99 1.27 -24.75 -11.26
C ASP A 99 1.86 -23.32 -11.35
N SER A 100 1.09 -22.32 -10.94
CA SER A 100 1.49 -20.91 -10.86
C SER A 100 1.43 -20.37 -9.44
N VAL A 101 2.30 -19.42 -9.13
CA VAL A 101 2.31 -18.70 -7.85
C VAL A 101 2.89 -17.30 -8.01
N VAL A 102 2.35 -16.31 -7.30
CA VAL A 102 2.98 -14.98 -7.23
C VAL A 102 4.12 -15.03 -6.21
N ALA A 103 5.26 -14.41 -6.53
CA ALA A 103 6.32 -14.11 -5.56
C ALA A 103 6.05 -12.71 -4.96
N PRO A 104 5.25 -12.62 -3.88
CA PRO A 104 4.86 -11.33 -3.34
C PRO A 104 6.05 -10.62 -2.72
N LYS A 105 6.11 -9.32 -2.94
CA LYS A 105 6.98 -8.39 -2.24
C LYS A 105 6.13 -7.33 -1.58
N LEU A 106 6.44 -7.03 -0.32
CA LEU A 106 5.72 -6.07 0.49
C LEU A 106 6.68 -4.94 0.89
N ILE A 107 6.27 -3.71 0.61
CA ILE A 107 6.98 -2.48 1.00
C ILE A 107 6.11 -1.77 2.03
N THR A 108 6.69 -1.38 3.17
CA THR A 108 6.03 -0.49 4.13
C THR A 108 6.59 0.92 4.01
N LEU A 109 5.73 1.92 4.19
CA LEU A 109 6.08 3.33 4.07
C LEU A 109 5.62 4.12 5.29
N ASP A 110 6.34 5.21 5.59
CA ASP A 110 5.94 6.21 6.57
C ASP A 110 4.89 7.19 6.04
N GLU A 111 4.46 8.15 6.86
CA GLU A 111 3.49 9.19 6.48
C GLU A 111 3.93 10.10 5.31
N LYS A 112 5.24 10.15 5.04
CA LYS A 112 5.84 10.92 3.94
C LYS A 112 6.15 10.03 2.73
N PHE A 113 5.67 8.79 2.73
CA PHE A 113 5.89 7.78 1.71
C PHE A 113 7.36 7.36 1.53
N ASN A 114 8.21 7.50 2.56
CA ASN A 114 9.55 6.92 2.55
C ASN A 114 9.49 5.42 2.87
N ILE A 115 10.30 4.62 2.19
CA ILE A 115 10.41 3.18 2.44
C ILE A 115 11.03 2.94 3.82
N ILE A 116 10.30 2.25 4.70
CA ILE A 116 10.77 1.86 6.03
C ILE A 116 11.22 0.41 6.07
N SER A 117 10.51 -0.48 5.37
CA SER A 117 10.93 -1.87 5.23
C SER A 117 10.47 -2.45 3.90
N THR A 118 11.18 -3.49 3.46
CA THR A 118 10.84 -4.26 2.26
C THR A 118 11.08 -5.72 2.58
N THR A 119 10.13 -6.58 2.20
CA THR A 119 10.23 -8.02 2.40
C THR A 119 10.97 -8.68 1.26
N THR A 120 11.52 -9.85 1.55
CA THR A 120 12.21 -10.71 0.59
C THR A 120 11.55 -12.09 0.62
N LEU A 121 11.71 -12.88 -0.46
CA LEU A 121 10.95 -14.12 -0.64
C LEU A 121 11.30 -15.19 0.41
N ASP A 122 12.52 -15.18 0.94
CA ASP A 122 13.00 -16.06 2.03
C ASP A 122 12.26 -15.84 3.36
N GLN A 123 11.64 -14.68 3.55
CA GLN A 123 10.81 -14.40 4.74
C GLN A 123 9.43 -15.08 4.67
N PHE A 124 9.06 -15.61 3.50
CA PHE A 124 7.79 -16.32 3.31
C PHE A 124 7.99 -17.81 3.59
N ASN A 125 7.23 -18.33 4.55
CA ASN A 125 7.18 -19.77 4.80
C ASN A 125 6.23 -20.44 3.81
N ILE A 126 6.57 -21.64 3.37
CA ILE A 126 5.68 -22.45 2.54
C ILE A 126 4.77 -23.24 3.47
N LYS A 127 3.46 -22.97 3.39
CA LYS A 127 2.44 -23.79 4.06
C LYS A 127 1.93 -24.81 3.06
N ALA A 128 2.10 -26.10 3.35
CA ALA A 128 1.51 -27.17 2.55
C ALA A 128 -0.02 -27.14 2.66
N SER A 129 -0.70 -27.62 1.60
CA SER A 129 -2.16 -27.70 1.61
C SER A 129 -2.67 -28.62 2.73
N ASP A 130 -3.80 -28.24 3.33
CA ASP A 130 -4.54 -29.01 4.32
C ASP A 130 -6.03 -29.14 3.90
N ALA A 131 -6.90 -29.58 4.81
CA ALA A 131 -8.32 -29.77 4.52
C ALA A 131 -9.06 -28.48 4.12
N PHE A 132 -8.51 -27.29 4.43
CA PHE A 132 -9.20 -26.01 4.25
C PHE A 132 -8.43 -25.03 3.36
N THR A 133 -7.12 -25.23 3.18
CA THR A 133 -6.23 -24.28 2.50
C THR A 133 -5.35 -24.97 1.47
N ARG A 134 -5.09 -24.26 0.37
CA ARG A 134 -4.13 -24.68 -0.65
C ARG A 134 -2.71 -24.44 -0.18
N THR A 135 -1.76 -25.10 -0.86
CA THR A 135 -0.33 -24.78 -0.70
C THR A 135 -0.13 -23.31 -1.03
N GLN A 136 0.64 -22.60 -0.20
CA GLN A 136 0.77 -21.15 -0.32
C GLN A 136 2.07 -20.68 0.32
N PHE A 137 2.59 -19.55 -0.16
CA PHE A 137 3.51 -18.75 0.63
C PHE A 137 2.74 -18.05 1.73
N LYS A 138 3.34 -17.91 2.91
CA LYS A 138 2.76 -17.24 4.06
C LYS A 138 3.80 -16.39 4.76
N LEU A 139 3.56 -15.10 4.80
CA LEU A 139 4.28 -14.12 5.59
C LEU A 139 3.40 -13.67 6.76
N LYS A 140 3.99 -13.61 7.94
CA LYS A 140 3.36 -13.07 9.14
C LYS A 140 4.35 -12.12 9.81
N PHE A 141 3.99 -10.84 9.91
CA PHE A 141 4.84 -9.85 10.55
C PHE A 141 4.02 -8.81 11.29
N ASN A 142 4.61 -8.24 12.34
CA ASN A 142 4.01 -7.19 13.14
C ASN A 142 4.68 -5.86 12.82
N LEU A 143 3.90 -4.78 12.74
CA LEU A 143 4.40 -3.43 12.49
C LEU A 143 3.65 -2.40 13.35
N ASN A 144 4.22 -1.20 13.46
CA ASN A 144 3.57 -0.08 14.12
C ASN A 144 2.92 0.84 13.08
N ALA A 145 1.59 0.79 12.97
CA ALA A 145 0.84 1.56 11.99
C ALA A 145 0.95 3.08 12.21
N SER A 146 1.32 3.55 13.40
CA SER A 146 1.59 4.98 13.66
C SER A 146 2.89 5.47 13.02
N LYS A 147 3.83 4.56 12.76
CA LYS A 147 5.10 4.87 12.10
C LYS A 147 5.05 4.54 10.62
N THR A 148 4.38 3.43 10.28
CA THR A 148 4.28 2.91 8.91
C THR A 148 2.81 2.66 8.55
N PRO A 149 2.03 3.72 8.26
CA PRO A 149 0.61 3.58 7.98
C PRO A 149 0.30 3.01 6.58
N TYR A 150 1.27 3.01 5.67
CA TYR A 150 1.06 2.60 4.28
C TYR A 150 1.88 1.35 3.95
N PHE A 151 1.33 0.50 3.08
CA PHE A 151 2.11 -0.59 2.49
C PHE A 151 1.60 -0.96 1.09
N ILE A 152 2.50 -1.52 0.29
CA ILE A 152 2.26 -1.92 -1.10
C ILE A 152 2.60 -3.40 -1.23
N ILE A 153 1.80 -4.12 -2.01
CA ILE A 153 2.03 -5.52 -2.38
C ILE A 153 2.09 -5.61 -3.91
N TYR A 154 3.13 -6.26 -4.42
CA TYR A 154 3.31 -6.51 -5.86
C TYR A 154 4.05 -7.84 -6.11
N SER A 155 4.08 -8.29 -7.37
CA SER A 155 4.88 -9.45 -7.78
C SER A 155 6.27 -8.99 -8.25
N SER A 156 7.33 -9.50 -7.64
CA SER A 156 8.69 -9.08 -7.98
C SER A 156 9.15 -9.69 -9.32
N ASP A 157 9.61 -8.85 -10.25
CA ASP A 157 10.18 -9.28 -11.54
C ASP A 157 11.43 -10.15 -11.37
N ALA A 158 12.13 -10.04 -10.24
CA ALA A 158 13.34 -10.80 -9.95
C ALA A 158 13.14 -12.33 -9.96
N TYR A 159 11.91 -12.81 -9.74
CA TYR A 159 11.61 -14.24 -9.68
C TYR A 159 10.79 -14.75 -10.86
N LEU A 160 10.25 -13.86 -11.72
CA LEU A 160 9.33 -14.26 -12.78
C LEU A 160 9.93 -15.34 -13.69
N GLY A 161 9.11 -16.32 -14.06
CA GLY A 161 9.49 -17.44 -14.92
C GLY A 161 10.40 -18.48 -14.27
N GLN A 162 10.95 -18.23 -13.08
CA GLN A 162 11.64 -19.26 -12.30
C GLN A 162 10.62 -20.24 -11.71
N SER A 163 11.10 -21.42 -11.31
CA SER A 163 10.25 -22.45 -10.71
C SER A 163 10.69 -22.79 -9.29
N ILE A 164 9.73 -23.14 -8.44
CA ILE A 164 9.95 -23.65 -7.10
C ILE A 164 9.32 -25.04 -6.95
N LYS A 165 10.12 -25.98 -6.44
CA LYS A 165 9.64 -27.30 -6.06
C LYS A 165 9.24 -27.31 -4.60
N VAL A 166 8.03 -27.78 -4.31
CA VAL A 166 7.45 -27.78 -2.96
C VAL A 166 7.14 -29.20 -2.52
N LYS A 167 7.41 -29.52 -1.25
CA LYS A 167 7.13 -30.85 -0.70
C LYS A 167 5.65 -31.17 -0.81
N HIS A 168 5.31 -32.34 -1.35
CA HIS A 168 3.93 -32.78 -1.47
C HIS A 168 3.26 -32.84 -0.08
N PRO A 169 2.00 -32.38 0.09
CA PRO A 169 1.33 -32.32 1.40
C PRO A 169 1.30 -33.65 2.14
N ALA A 170 1.10 -34.76 1.45
CA ALA A 170 1.16 -36.11 2.05
C ALA A 170 2.54 -36.43 2.68
N ARG A 171 3.64 -35.93 2.10
CA ARG A 171 4.99 -36.12 2.64
C ARG A 171 5.26 -35.21 3.84
N VAL A 172 4.74 -33.98 3.81
CA VAL A 172 4.81 -33.05 4.97
C VAL A 172 4.06 -33.67 6.16
N ARG A 173 2.84 -34.17 5.94
CA ARG A 173 2.05 -34.82 6.99
C ARG A 173 2.75 -36.07 7.56
N ALA A 174 3.29 -36.93 6.69
CA ALA A 174 3.96 -38.14 7.15
C ALA A 174 5.18 -37.81 8.04
N GLU A 175 5.95 -36.78 7.67
CA GLU A 175 7.07 -36.28 8.49
C GLU A 175 6.61 -35.73 9.85
N GLU A 176 5.54 -34.93 9.88
CA GLU A 176 4.98 -34.37 11.12
C GLU A 176 4.43 -35.45 12.08
N LEU A 177 3.85 -36.52 11.52
CA LEU A 177 3.26 -37.62 12.30
C LEU A 177 4.24 -38.76 12.58
N GLY A 178 5.45 -38.73 12.02
CA GLY A 178 6.41 -39.83 12.11
C GLY A 178 5.95 -41.10 11.40
N GLU A 179 5.13 -40.96 10.35
CA GLU A 179 4.63 -42.06 9.51
C GLU A 179 5.65 -42.43 8.42
N ILE A 180 5.40 -43.55 7.75
CA ILE A 180 6.20 -43.99 6.62
C ILE A 180 6.03 -42.99 5.46
N MET A 181 7.14 -42.52 4.90
CA MET A 181 7.14 -41.53 3.82
C MET A 181 6.48 -42.10 2.54
N PRO A 182 5.42 -41.47 2.02
CA PRO A 182 4.74 -41.95 0.83
C PRO A 182 5.59 -41.68 -0.43
N MET A 183 5.48 -42.58 -1.42
CA MET A 183 6.15 -42.45 -2.70
C MET A 183 5.32 -41.57 -3.65
N VAL A 184 5.36 -40.26 -3.42
CA VAL A 184 4.63 -39.25 -4.21
C VAL A 184 5.59 -38.17 -4.72
N THR A 185 5.30 -37.66 -5.92
CA THR A 185 6.09 -36.61 -6.55
C THR A 185 5.73 -35.24 -5.96
N ASP A 186 6.77 -34.47 -5.62
CA ASP A 186 6.63 -33.09 -5.17
C ASP A 186 6.19 -32.17 -6.32
N PRO A 187 5.12 -31.37 -6.15
CA PRO A 187 4.68 -30.41 -7.15
C PRO A 187 5.73 -29.32 -7.40
N THR A 188 5.74 -28.79 -8.62
CA THR A 188 6.57 -27.65 -9.01
C THR A 188 5.67 -26.52 -9.51
N TYR A 189 5.94 -25.31 -9.06
CA TYR A 189 5.19 -24.10 -9.41
C TYR A 189 6.10 -23.11 -10.11
N THR A 190 5.56 -22.33 -11.03
CA THR A 190 6.25 -21.25 -11.72
C THR A 190 5.83 -19.91 -11.14
N TYR A 191 6.80 -19.02 -10.94
CA TYR A 191 6.52 -17.67 -10.48
C TYR A 191 5.90 -16.85 -11.60
N GLU A 192 4.68 -16.38 -11.39
CA GLU A 192 3.93 -15.58 -12.34
C GLU A 192 3.64 -14.18 -11.82
N ARG A 193 3.36 -13.29 -12.78
CA ARG A 193 3.01 -11.89 -12.51
C ARG A 193 1.65 -11.77 -11.84
N PHE A 194 0.74 -12.69 -12.15
CA PHE A 194 -0.65 -12.65 -11.73
C PHE A 194 -0.99 -13.82 -10.82
N GLY A 195 -1.96 -13.61 -9.93
CA GLY A 195 -2.40 -14.65 -9.02
C GLY A 195 -3.31 -14.13 -7.91
N LYS A 196 -3.65 -15.04 -7.00
CA LYS A 196 -4.53 -14.76 -5.87
C LYS A 196 -3.73 -14.66 -4.59
N LEU A 197 -3.89 -13.55 -3.90
CA LEU A 197 -3.29 -13.29 -2.60
C LEU A 197 -4.41 -13.13 -1.57
N ASN A 198 -4.15 -13.56 -0.33
CA ASN A 198 -5.05 -13.32 0.80
C ASN A 198 -4.33 -12.45 1.82
N LEU A 199 -4.95 -11.34 2.19
CA LEU A 199 -4.44 -10.39 3.17
C LEU A 199 -5.35 -10.41 4.40
N SER A 200 -4.75 -10.65 5.56
CA SER A 200 -5.45 -10.58 6.85
C SER A 200 -4.76 -9.57 7.75
N ILE A 201 -5.50 -8.58 8.17
CA ILE A 201 -5.08 -7.48 9.03
C ILE A 201 -5.70 -7.70 10.40
N LYS A 202 -4.88 -7.68 11.46
CA LYS A 202 -5.35 -7.78 12.84
C LYS A 202 -4.71 -6.71 13.70
N THR A 203 -5.53 -5.88 14.33
CA THR A 203 -5.05 -4.90 15.29
C THR A 203 -4.73 -5.59 16.62
N ILE A 204 -3.47 -5.49 17.03
CA ILE A 204 -2.97 -6.02 18.30
C ILE A 204 -3.21 -5.01 19.42
N SER A 205 -2.98 -3.73 19.14
CA SER A 205 -3.26 -2.65 20.09
C SER A 205 -3.80 -1.41 19.38
N LEU A 206 -4.73 -0.74 20.03
CA LEU A 206 -5.26 0.54 19.58
C LEU A 206 -4.28 1.65 19.91
N ARG A 207 -4.27 2.72 19.10
CA ARG A 207 -3.61 3.96 19.50
C ARG A 207 -4.33 4.49 20.72
N ALA A 208 -3.56 4.86 21.73
CA ALA A 208 -4.08 5.73 22.77
C ALA A 208 -4.67 6.95 22.06
N TYR A 209 -5.91 7.31 22.42
CA TYR A 209 -6.47 8.59 22.02
C TYR A 209 -5.51 9.65 22.53
N LYS A 210 -4.68 10.20 21.63
CA LYS A 210 -4.09 11.49 21.90
C LYS A 210 -5.29 12.40 21.87
N ALA A 211 -5.68 12.90 23.05
CA ALA A 211 -6.53 14.06 23.10
C ALA A 211 -5.91 15.03 22.11
N GLN A 212 -6.58 15.22 20.98
CA GLN A 212 -6.27 16.33 20.13
C GLN A 212 -6.53 17.48 21.10
N ILE A 213 -5.44 18.08 21.60
CA ILE A 213 -5.46 19.52 21.67
C ILE A 213 -5.67 19.86 20.21
N GLU A 214 -6.94 19.95 19.81
CA GLU A 214 -7.35 20.91 18.83
C GLU A 214 -6.68 22.19 19.35
N LYS A 215 -5.46 22.43 18.87
CA LYS A 215 -5.22 23.73 18.29
C LYS A 215 -6.24 23.78 17.17
N GLU A 216 -7.49 24.10 17.54
CA GLU A 216 -8.12 25.24 16.94
C GLU A 216 -6.98 26.24 16.83
N THR A 217 -6.38 26.28 15.65
CA THR A 217 -6.13 27.56 15.05
C THR A 217 -7.51 28.20 15.01
N VAL A 218 -7.97 28.73 16.15
CA VAL A 218 -8.70 29.97 16.18
C VAL A 218 -7.82 30.80 15.28
N ALA A 219 -8.26 30.96 14.04
CA ALA A 219 -7.66 31.89 13.14
C ALA A 219 -7.63 33.15 13.99
N ILE A 220 -6.46 33.52 14.48
CA ILE A 220 -6.24 34.85 14.97
C ILE A 220 -6.48 35.63 13.69
N LYS A 221 -7.73 36.03 13.47
CA LYS A 221 -8.09 37.09 12.56
C LYS A 221 -7.28 38.25 13.10
N LYS A 222 -6.02 38.36 12.67
CA LYS A 222 -5.34 39.63 12.65
C LYS A 222 -6.29 40.49 11.85
N ALA A 223 -6.96 41.41 12.53
CA ALA A 223 -7.82 42.39 11.92
C ALA A 223 -7.09 42.90 10.67
N GLN A 224 -7.73 42.75 9.50
CA GLN A 224 -7.20 43.35 8.29
C GLN A 224 -7.00 44.86 8.57
N PRO A 225 -6.03 45.53 7.93
CA PRO A 225 -5.78 46.96 8.17
C PRO A 225 -7.06 47.82 8.08
N GLU A 226 -7.99 47.41 7.22
CA GLU A 226 -9.30 48.04 7.04
C GLU A 226 -10.20 47.91 8.29
N THR A 227 -10.24 46.73 8.93
CA THR A 227 -10.98 46.51 10.18
C THR A 227 -10.41 47.36 11.33
N LYS A 228 -9.09 47.48 11.40
CA LYS A 228 -8.41 48.32 12.39
C LYS A 228 -8.83 49.79 12.28
N ASN A 229 -8.80 50.33 11.06
CA ASN A 229 -9.16 51.73 10.80
C ASN A 229 -10.65 51.99 11.09
N PHE A 230 -11.53 51.03 10.76
CA PHE A 230 -12.96 51.15 11.06
C PHE A 230 -13.22 51.35 12.55
N TYR A 231 -12.70 50.47 13.42
CA TYR A 231 -12.94 50.61 14.87
C TYR A 231 -12.30 51.87 15.45
N ASN A 232 -11.07 52.22 15.02
CA ASN A 232 -10.42 53.44 15.49
C ASN A 232 -11.23 54.70 15.15
N ASN A 233 -11.74 54.81 13.92
CA ASN A 233 -12.56 55.94 13.49
C ASN A 233 -13.92 55.98 14.19
N ALA A 234 -14.58 54.83 14.33
CA ALA A 234 -15.88 54.73 15.01
C ALA A 234 -15.78 55.08 16.51
N ILE A 235 -14.67 54.72 17.16
CA ILE A 235 -14.39 55.10 18.55
C ILE A 235 -14.21 56.62 18.67
N ILE A 236 -13.42 57.24 17.79
CA ILE A 236 -13.21 58.70 17.77
C ILE A 236 -14.54 59.43 17.55
N GLU A 237 -15.35 58.98 16.59
CA GLU A 237 -16.65 59.58 16.29
C GLU A 237 -17.63 59.47 17.45
N ALA A 238 -17.73 58.29 18.09
CA ALA A 238 -18.58 58.09 19.25
C ALA A 238 -18.17 58.98 20.43
N VAL A 239 -16.86 59.13 20.68
CA VAL A 239 -16.35 60.04 21.70
C VAL A 239 -16.68 61.49 21.36
N ASN A 240 -16.44 61.95 20.13
CA ASN A 240 -16.75 63.33 19.70
C ASN A 240 -18.25 63.66 19.80
N ASN A 241 -19.11 62.66 19.61
CA ASN A 241 -20.57 62.80 19.76
C ASN A 241 -21.04 62.68 21.23
N ASN A 242 -20.13 62.61 22.21
CA ASN A 242 -20.42 62.37 23.63
C ASN A 242 -21.17 61.05 23.92
N ASP A 243 -21.12 60.08 23.01
CA ASP A 243 -21.72 58.75 23.16
C ASP A 243 -20.70 57.77 23.76
N ILE A 244 -20.39 57.99 25.04
CA ILE A 244 -19.43 57.17 25.79
C ILE A 244 -19.83 55.68 25.87
N PRO A 245 -21.12 55.32 26.07
CA PRO A 245 -21.53 53.91 26.07
C PRO A 245 -21.21 53.18 24.76
N LYS A 246 -21.45 53.83 23.61
CA LYS A 246 -21.12 53.28 22.30
C LYS A 246 -19.62 53.20 22.07
N ALA A 247 -18.86 54.19 22.52
CA ALA A 247 -17.40 54.17 22.41
C ALA A 247 -16.77 53.00 23.20
N LEU A 248 -17.32 52.67 24.37
CA LEU A 248 -16.89 51.54 25.18
C LEU A 248 -17.25 50.19 24.55
N SER A 249 -18.45 50.05 23.97
CA SER A 249 -18.83 48.80 23.30
C SER A 249 -17.94 48.51 22.08
N LEU A 250 -17.64 49.54 21.28
CA LEU A 250 -16.72 49.45 20.14
C LEU A 250 -15.29 49.11 20.58
N LEU A 251 -14.84 49.64 21.72
CA LEU A 251 -13.54 49.31 22.31
C LEU A 251 -13.45 47.83 22.74
N GLU A 252 -14.48 47.31 23.39
CA GLU A 252 -14.53 45.90 23.80
C GLU A 252 -14.53 44.96 22.59
N GLU A 253 -15.26 45.32 21.54
CA GLU A 253 -15.29 44.57 20.29
C GLU A 253 -13.92 44.60 19.60
N ALA A 254 -13.26 45.76 19.56
CA ALA A 254 -11.91 45.90 19.02
C ALA A 254 -10.87 45.09 19.82
N LYS A 255 -10.99 45.04 21.16
CA LYS A 255 -10.16 44.20 22.03
C LYS A 255 -10.39 42.70 21.76
N LYS A 256 -11.65 42.27 21.56
CA LYS A 256 -11.98 40.89 21.16
C LYS A 256 -11.37 40.51 19.81
N LEU A 257 -11.20 41.48 18.91
CA LEU A 257 -10.53 41.31 17.61
C LEU A 257 -9.00 41.52 17.66
N ASN A 258 -8.41 41.64 18.85
CA ASN A 258 -6.97 41.80 19.08
C ASN A 258 -6.36 43.07 18.45
N ILE A 259 -7.16 44.15 18.33
CA ILE A 259 -6.72 45.49 17.90
C ILE A 259 -6.06 46.20 19.09
N LYS A 260 -4.74 46.11 19.17
CA LYS A 260 -3.96 46.53 20.36
C LYS A 260 -3.95 48.03 20.63
N ASP A 261 -4.20 48.87 19.63
CA ASP A 261 -4.13 50.33 19.73
C ASP A 261 -5.49 51.01 20.00
N ALA A 262 -6.60 50.28 19.95
CA ALA A 262 -7.94 50.82 20.18
C ALA A 262 -8.08 51.53 21.55
N GLU A 263 -7.42 51.02 22.58
CA GLU A 263 -7.41 51.62 23.93
C GLU A 263 -6.67 52.96 23.96
N SER A 264 -5.53 53.07 23.27
CA SER A 264 -4.80 54.33 23.15
C SER A 264 -5.58 55.38 22.36
N VAL A 265 -6.31 54.96 21.32
CA VAL A 265 -7.17 55.83 20.51
C VAL A 265 -8.35 56.37 21.32
N PHE A 266 -9.00 55.52 22.12
CA PHE A 266 -10.08 55.93 23.01
C PHE A 266 -9.62 56.98 24.04
N ILE A 267 -8.49 56.74 24.71
CA ILE A 267 -7.94 57.68 25.71
C ILE A 267 -7.62 59.02 25.06
N LYS A 268 -6.96 59.01 23.89
CA LYS A 268 -6.61 60.23 23.16
C LYS A 268 -7.86 61.01 22.73
N ALA A 269 -8.89 60.35 22.21
CA ALA A 269 -10.14 61.01 21.83
C ALA A 269 -10.84 61.68 23.03
N LEU A 270 -10.79 61.04 24.22
CA LEU A 270 -11.34 61.63 25.44
C LEU A 270 -10.56 62.86 25.91
N GLU A 271 -9.24 62.88 25.74
CA GLU A 271 -8.41 64.05 26.05
C GLU A 271 -8.67 65.21 25.09
N GLU A 272 -8.88 64.91 23.81
CA GLU A 272 -9.17 65.90 22.76
C GLU A 272 -10.57 66.52 22.90
N ASN A 273 -11.59 65.75 23.27
CA ASN A 273 -12.95 66.26 23.50
C ASN A 273 -13.11 67.02 24.84
N LYS A 274 -12.12 66.97 25.74
CA LYS A 274 -12.12 67.77 26.98
C LYS A 274 -11.59 69.20 26.79
N LYS A 275 -11.06 69.54 25.61
CA LYS A 275 -10.63 70.89 25.25
C LYS A 275 -11.74 71.67 24.59
#